data_AF-A0A239QHW8-F1
#
_entry.id   AF-A0A239QHW8-F1
#
_cell.length_a   1.000
_cell.length_b   1.000
_cell.length_c   1.000
_cell.angle_alpha   90.00
_cell.angle_beta   90.00
_cell.angle_gamma   90.00
#
_symmetry.space_group_name_H-M   'P 1'
#
loop_
_entity.id
_entity.type
_entity.pdbx_description
1 polymer ?
#
loop_
_entity_poly.entity_id
_entity_poly.type
_entity_poly.pdbx_seq_one_letter_code
_entity_poly.pdbx_strand_id
1 'polypeptide(L)'
;MKKLIAVLSALLMLVSAAAAEDGPLSGGWTPSADPAVTEELQALFDKGLEGLVGVGYTPVAYLGSQVVAGTNHAFLCQATVVYPGAQPYYTIVYLYEDLQGNVTILNIAELDVGALCTYGAEE
;
A
#
# COMPACT_ATOMS: atom_id res chain seq x y z
N MET A 1 40.84 -16.24 24.61
CA MET A 1 40.13 -15.35 23.64
C MET A 1 39.37 -16.14 22.55
N LYS A 2 38.70 -17.25 22.89
CA LYS A 2 37.80 -17.98 21.96
C LYS A 2 36.41 -18.27 22.56
N LYS A 3 36.20 -17.96 23.84
CA LYS A 3 34.93 -18.18 24.56
C LYS A 3 34.02 -16.94 24.60
N LEU A 4 34.51 -15.78 24.15
CA LEU A 4 33.76 -14.51 24.10
C LEU A 4 33.04 -14.27 22.76
N ILE A 5 33.54 -14.86 21.66
CA ILE A 5 32.92 -14.71 20.33
C ILE A 5 31.63 -15.53 20.22
N ALA A 6 31.58 -16.72 20.82
CA ALA A 6 30.40 -17.59 20.79
C ALA A 6 29.19 -17.02 21.55
N VAL A 7 29.41 -16.23 22.60
CA VAL A 7 28.32 -15.64 23.40
C VAL A 7 27.69 -14.44 22.69
N LEU A 8 28.48 -13.69 21.88
CA LEU A 8 27.98 -12.56 21.11
C LEU A 8 27.09 -13.01 19.93
N SER A 9 27.39 -14.14 19.31
CA SER A 9 26.51 -14.76 18.29
C SER A 9 25.26 -15.43 18.90
N ALA A 10 25.33 -15.91 20.15
CA ALA A 10 24.17 -16.49 20.82
C ALA A 10 23.17 -15.43 21.32
N LEU A 11 23.63 -14.21 21.62
CA LEU A 11 22.76 -13.10 22.02
C LEU A 11 21.92 -12.55 20.84
N LEU A 12 22.35 -12.80 19.60
CA LEU A 12 21.60 -12.45 18.40
C LEU A 12 20.40 -13.40 18.14
N MET A 13 20.35 -14.58 18.78
CA MET A 13 19.29 -15.59 18.56
C MET A 13 18.08 -15.47 19.49
N LEU A 14 18.02 -14.48 20.39
CA LEU A 14 16.93 -14.33 21.37
C LEU A 14 15.92 -13.22 21.03
N VAL A 15 16.00 -12.61 19.85
CA VAL A 15 14.95 -11.73 19.31
C VAL A 15 14.24 -12.45 18.17
N SER A 16 13.37 -13.38 18.54
CA SER A 16 12.25 -13.77 17.68
C SER A 16 11.11 -14.18 18.59
N ALA A 17 10.33 -13.18 18.99
CA ALA A 17 9.01 -13.42 19.52
C ALA A 17 8.16 -13.91 18.33
N ALA A 18 7.66 -15.13 18.44
CA ALA A 18 6.69 -15.68 17.51
C ALA A 18 5.44 -14.79 17.50
N ALA A 19 5.32 -13.94 16.49
CA ALA A 19 4.01 -13.61 15.94
C ALA A 19 3.54 -14.85 15.18
N ALA A 20 2.24 -15.14 15.21
CA ALA A 20 1.68 -16.18 14.38
C ALA A 20 1.92 -15.80 12.91
N GLU A 21 2.84 -16.50 12.25
CA GLU A 21 3.13 -16.33 10.83
C GLU A 21 1.96 -16.94 10.04
N ASP A 22 0.88 -16.19 9.86
CA ASP A 22 0.00 -16.42 8.70
C ASP A 22 0.80 -15.92 7.49
N GLY A 23 1.68 -16.79 6.99
CA GLY A 23 2.56 -16.46 5.87
C GLY A 23 1.73 -15.92 4.70
N PRO A 24 2.21 -14.91 3.95
CA PRO A 24 1.41 -14.26 2.91
C PRO A 24 0.83 -15.33 1.98
N LEU A 25 -0.50 -15.49 2.00
CA LEU A 25 -1.19 -16.40 1.08
C LEU A 25 -0.81 -15.95 -0.34
N SER A 26 -0.21 -16.84 -1.11
CA SER A 26 0.20 -16.53 -2.48
C SER A 26 -0.98 -15.99 -3.28
N GLY A 27 -0.89 -14.75 -3.75
CA GLY A 27 -1.95 -14.06 -4.49
C GLY A 27 -2.98 -13.30 -3.64
N GLY A 28 -2.83 -13.21 -2.32
CA GLY A 28 -3.63 -12.35 -1.45
C GLY A 28 -3.05 -10.93 -1.30
N TRP A 29 -3.88 -9.99 -0.86
CA TRP A 29 -3.41 -8.66 -0.42
C TRP A 29 -2.82 -8.74 0.98
N THR A 30 -1.63 -8.19 1.15
CA THR A 30 -0.97 -7.99 2.44
C THR A 30 -1.13 -6.53 2.85
N PRO A 31 -1.83 -6.23 3.95
CA PRO A 31 -1.95 -4.87 4.47
C PRO A 31 -0.58 -4.29 4.84
N SER A 32 -0.39 -2.99 4.63
CA SER A 32 0.81 -2.32 5.11
C SER A 32 0.80 -2.20 6.62
N ALA A 33 1.91 -2.54 7.28
CA ALA A 33 2.10 -2.31 8.70
C ALA A 33 2.26 -0.81 9.03
N ASP A 34 2.81 -0.04 8.08
CA ASP A 34 2.98 1.41 8.18
C ASP A 34 2.27 2.09 7.00
N PRO A 35 1.28 2.96 7.26
CA PRO A 35 0.58 3.68 6.20
C PRO A 35 1.42 4.81 5.57
N ALA A 36 2.62 5.10 6.07
CA ALA A 36 3.45 6.19 5.54
C ALA A 36 3.76 6.03 4.05
N VAL A 37 3.55 7.11 3.29
CA VAL A 37 4.00 7.20 1.90
C VAL A 37 5.46 7.64 1.91
N THR A 38 6.37 6.68 1.75
CA THR A 38 7.81 6.95 1.63
C THR A 38 8.13 7.62 0.29
N GLU A 39 9.34 8.18 0.15
CA GLU A 39 9.80 8.77 -1.11
C GLU A 39 9.78 7.76 -2.28
N GLU A 40 10.11 6.50 -2.01
CA GLU A 40 10.04 5.42 -2.99
C GLU A 40 8.59 5.15 -3.45
N LEU A 41 7.66 5.08 -2.50
CA LEU A 41 6.24 4.89 -2.80
C LEU A 41 5.65 6.10 -3.53
N GLN A 42 6.09 7.31 -3.19
CA GLN A 42 5.72 8.52 -3.91
C GLN A 42 6.21 8.48 -5.35
N ALA A 43 7.47 8.08 -5.59
CA ALA A 43 8.02 7.98 -6.94
C ALA A 43 7.29 6.92 -7.79
N LEU A 44 6.95 5.76 -7.19
CA LEU A 44 6.12 4.74 -7.83
C LEU A 44 4.75 5.30 -8.20
N PHE A 45 4.12 6.03 -7.28
CA PHE A 45 2.82 6.65 -7.48
C PHE A 45 2.83 7.67 -8.61
N ASP A 46 3.80 8.58 -8.60
CA ASP A 46 3.95 9.62 -9.62
C ASP A 46 4.17 9.01 -11.00
N LYS A 47 4.98 7.94 -11.08
CA LYS A 47 5.18 7.19 -12.33
C LYS A 47 3.89 6.54 -12.83
N GLY A 48 3.08 5.98 -11.93
CA GLY A 48 1.80 5.38 -12.28
C GLY A 48 0.77 6.40 -12.80
N LEU A 49 0.80 7.63 -12.28
CA LEU A 49 -0.11 8.70 -12.68
C LEU A 49 0.41 9.57 -13.83
N GLU A 50 1.61 9.30 -14.34
CA GLU A 50 2.17 10.06 -15.45
C GLU A 50 1.23 9.99 -16.67
N GLY A 51 0.78 11.17 -17.12
CA GLY A 51 -0.17 11.28 -18.24
C GLY A 51 -1.66 11.23 -17.86
N LEU A 52 -2.02 10.99 -16.60
CA LEU A 52 -3.40 11.13 -16.14
C LEU A 52 -3.78 12.61 -16.01
N VAL A 53 -4.90 13.00 -16.60
CA VAL A 53 -5.39 14.39 -16.62
C VAL A 53 -6.85 14.49 -16.19
N GLY A 54 -7.25 15.66 -15.68
CA GLY A 54 -8.65 15.97 -15.30
C GLY A 54 -8.97 15.82 -13.82
N VAL A 55 -8.25 14.95 -13.10
CA VAL A 55 -8.36 14.79 -11.64
C VAL A 55 -6.95 14.71 -11.05
N GLY A 56 -6.68 15.51 -10.01
CA GLY A 56 -5.46 15.41 -9.22
C GLY A 56 -5.65 14.40 -8.09
N TYR A 57 -4.67 13.52 -7.90
CA TYR A 57 -4.65 12.54 -6.82
C TYR A 57 -3.42 12.77 -5.95
N THR A 58 -3.64 12.93 -4.65
CA THR A 58 -2.56 13.02 -3.67
C THR A 58 -2.60 11.78 -2.79
N PRO A 59 -1.54 10.95 -2.74
CA PRO A 59 -1.50 9.79 -1.87
C PRO A 59 -1.42 10.25 -0.41
N VAL A 60 -2.32 9.72 0.42
CA VAL A 60 -2.43 10.04 1.86
C VAL A 60 -1.91 8.90 2.70
N ALA A 61 -2.16 7.65 2.28
CA ALA A 61 -1.68 6.47 2.97
C ALA A 61 -1.42 5.32 2.00
N TYR A 62 -0.41 4.51 2.30
CA TYR A 62 -0.17 3.24 1.64
C TYR A 62 -0.94 2.12 2.35
N LEU A 63 -1.80 1.41 1.63
CA LEU A 63 -2.71 0.42 2.21
C LEU A 63 -2.13 -0.98 2.20
N GLY A 64 -1.25 -1.30 1.25
CA GLY A 64 -0.63 -2.61 1.14
C GLY A 64 -0.29 -3.01 -0.29
N SER A 65 0.15 -4.25 -0.43
CA SER A 65 0.54 -4.84 -1.72
C SER A 65 0.02 -6.26 -1.92
N GLN A 66 0.06 -6.72 -3.15
CA GLN A 66 -0.22 -8.10 -3.53
C GLN A 66 0.85 -8.55 -4.53
N VAL A 67 1.52 -9.67 -4.23
CA VAL A 67 2.54 -10.25 -5.12
C VAL A 67 1.86 -11.07 -6.22
N VAL A 68 2.21 -10.77 -7.47
CA VAL A 68 1.75 -11.42 -8.70
C VAL A 68 2.95 -11.71 -9.60
N ALA A 69 2.81 -11.63 -10.94
CA ALA A 69 3.95 -11.57 -11.87
C ALA A 69 4.63 -10.18 -11.88
N GLY A 70 4.82 -9.61 -10.69
CA GLY A 70 5.06 -8.19 -10.40
C GLY A 70 4.44 -7.87 -9.03
N THR A 71 4.13 -6.61 -8.79
CA THR A 71 3.51 -6.18 -7.52
C THR A 71 2.35 -5.24 -7.77
N ASN A 72 1.19 -5.57 -7.19
CA ASN A 72 0.09 -4.61 -7.11
C ASN A 72 0.24 -3.81 -5.81
N HIS A 73 -0.03 -2.51 -5.87
CA HIS A 73 0.02 -1.57 -4.76
C HIS A 73 -1.33 -0.88 -4.61
N ALA A 74 -1.75 -0.62 -3.37
CA ALA A 74 -2.97 0.11 -3.07
C ALA A 74 -2.65 1.37 -2.25
N PHE A 75 -3.16 2.51 -2.70
CA PHE A 75 -3.00 3.81 -2.05
C PHE A 75 -4.37 4.41 -1.74
N LEU A 76 -4.53 4.92 -0.52
CA LEU A 76 -5.60 5.86 -0.23
C LEU A 76 -5.19 7.23 -0.73
N CYS A 77 -6.01 7.82 -1.59
CA CYS A 77 -5.74 9.10 -2.22
C CYS A 77 -6.86 10.10 -1.96
N GLN A 78 -6.47 11.35 -1.72
CA GLN A 78 -7.39 12.47 -1.84
C GLN A 78 -7.45 12.87 -3.33
N ALA A 79 -8.61 12.70 -3.94
CA ALA A 79 -8.89 13.09 -5.32
C ALA A 79 -9.55 14.47 -5.34
N THR A 80 -9.08 15.33 -6.26
CA THR A 80 -9.65 16.67 -6.48
C THR A 80 -9.77 16.91 -7.98
N VAL A 81 -10.99 17.16 -8.47
CA VAL A 81 -11.21 17.47 -9.89
C VAL A 81 -10.61 18.84 -10.21
N VAL A 82 -9.98 18.97 -11.38
CA VAL A 82 -9.29 20.20 -11.80
C VAL A 82 -10.29 21.25 -12.31
N TYR A 83 -11.19 21.74 -11.43
CA TYR A 83 -12.03 22.92 -11.66
C TYR A 83 -12.23 23.74 -10.37
N PRO A 84 -12.47 25.06 -10.47
CA PRO A 84 -12.64 25.92 -9.29
C PRO A 84 -13.86 25.51 -8.45
N GLY A 85 -13.64 25.22 -7.17
CA GLY A 85 -14.69 24.89 -6.21
C GLY A 85 -15.02 23.40 -6.08
N ALA A 86 -14.30 22.52 -6.77
CA ALA A 86 -14.42 21.08 -6.59
C ALA A 86 -14.14 20.68 -5.14
N GLN A 87 -15.03 19.90 -4.55
CA GLN A 87 -14.81 19.33 -3.23
C GLN A 87 -13.90 18.10 -3.34
N PRO A 88 -12.90 17.95 -2.46
CA PRO A 88 -12.09 16.75 -2.44
C PRO A 88 -12.90 15.55 -1.98
N TYR A 89 -12.57 14.37 -2.51
CA TYR A 89 -13.16 13.08 -2.13
C TYR A 89 -12.07 12.03 -2.00
N TYR A 90 -12.35 10.92 -1.33
CA TYR A 90 -11.38 9.84 -1.14
C TYR A 90 -11.53 8.76 -2.19
N THR A 91 -10.40 8.24 -2.66
CA THR A 91 -10.31 7.15 -3.63
C THR A 91 -9.24 6.18 -3.20
N ILE A 92 -9.36 4.93 -3.64
CA ILE A 92 -8.29 3.94 -3.59
C ILE A 92 -7.72 3.78 -4.99
N VAL A 93 -6.46 4.14 -5.17
CA VAL A 93 -5.73 3.97 -6.42
C VAL A 93 -4.94 2.67 -6.34
N TYR A 94 -5.16 1.80 -7.32
CA TYR A 94 -4.45 0.55 -7.49
C TYR A 94 -3.44 0.68 -8.62
N LEU A 95 -2.17 0.43 -8.31
CA LEU A 95 -1.07 0.48 -9.27
C LEU A 95 -0.48 -0.92 -9.44
N TYR A 96 -0.01 -1.22 -10.64
CA TYR A 96 0.77 -2.42 -10.95
C TYR A 96 2.18 -2.03 -11.34
N GLU A 97 3.15 -2.59 -10.64
CA GLU A 97 4.57 -2.54 -10.97
C GLU A 97 5.01 -3.88 -11.59
N ASP A 98 5.54 -3.84 -12.80
CA ASP A 98 6.11 -5.03 -13.44
C ASP A 98 7.54 -5.34 -12.95
N LEU A 99 8.08 -6.49 -13.34
CA LEU A 99 9.44 -6.91 -12.95
C LEU A 99 10.56 -6.04 -13.56
N GLN A 100 10.23 -5.08 -14.42
CA GLN A 100 11.15 -4.10 -15.01
C GLN A 100 11.01 -2.71 -14.34
N GLY A 101 10.11 -2.58 -13.35
CA GLY A 101 9.82 -1.34 -12.64
C GLY A 101 8.90 -0.38 -13.40
N ASN A 102 8.21 -0.81 -14.47
CA ASN A 102 7.19 0.02 -15.11
C ASN A 102 5.92 -0.02 -14.27
N VAL A 103 5.26 1.13 -14.14
CA VAL A 103 4.09 1.29 -13.28
C VAL A 103 2.90 1.70 -14.14
N THR A 104 1.75 1.07 -13.90
CA THR A 104 0.50 1.35 -14.61
C THR A 104 -0.68 1.38 -13.64
N ILE A 105 -1.69 2.18 -13.94
CA ILE A 105 -2.93 2.20 -13.16
C ILE A 105 -3.73 0.93 -13.50
N LEU A 106 -4.06 0.15 -12.47
CA LEU A 106 -4.99 -0.96 -12.59
C LEU A 106 -6.43 -0.50 -12.44
N ASN A 107 -6.69 0.29 -11.40
CA ASN A 107 -8.03 0.73 -11.06
C ASN A 107 -7.99 1.97 -10.17
N ILE A 108 -9.06 2.75 -10.20
CA ILE A 108 -9.32 3.83 -9.26
C ILE A 108 -10.73 3.62 -8.74
N ALA A 109 -10.85 3.28 -7.46
CA ALA A 109 -12.13 3.05 -6.80
C ALA A 109 -12.48 4.27 -5.95
N GLU A 110 -13.70 4.78 -6.07
CA GLU A 110 -14.20 5.79 -5.13
C GLU A 110 -14.48 5.15 -3.76
N LEU A 111 -14.06 5.83 -2.69
CA LEU A 111 -14.35 5.39 -1.33
C LEU A 111 -15.68 6.01 -0.87
N ASP A 112 -16.78 5.29 -1.13
CA ASP A 112 -18.09 5.65 -0.61
C ASP A 112 -18.23 5.19 0.86
N VAL A 113 -18.03 6.13 1.78
CA VAL A 113 -18.19 5.88 3.22
C VAL A 113 -19.64 5.52 3.57
N GLY A 114 -20.62 6.05 2.85
CA GLY A 114 -22.04 5.75 3.08
C GLY A 114 -22.37 4.27 2.81
N ALA A 115 -21.74 3.68 1.79
CA ALA A 115 -21.86 2.25 1.50
C ALA A 115 -21.20 1.35 2.56
N LEU A 116 -20.19 1.84 3.30
CA LEU A 116 -19.56 1.08 4.38
C LEU A 116 -20.48 0.96 5.61
N CYS A 117 -21.33 1.96 5.85
CA CYS A 117 -22.24 2.01 6.99
C CYS A 117 -23.38 0.99 6.95
N THR A 118 -23.65 0.33 5.82
CA THR A 118 -24.69 -0.72 5.76
C THR A 118 -24.21 -2.08 6.26
N TYR A 119 -22.91 -2.23 6.55
CA TYR A 119 -22.34 -3.45 7.12
C TYR A 119 -22.68 -3.54 8.62
N GLY A 120 -23.88 -4.03 8.93
CA GLY A 120 -24.40 -4.14 10.30
C GLY A 120 -25.91 -4.00 10.44
N ALA A 121 -26.64 -3.71 9.36
CA ALA A 121 -28.11 -3.76 9.32
C ALA A 121 -28.58 -5.10 8.73
N GLU A 122 -28.14 -6.21 9.32
CA GLU A 122 -28.83 -7.49 9.18
C GLU A 122 -29.57 -7.73 10.49
N GLU A 123 -30.87 -7.45 10.50
CA GLU A 123 -31.84 -7.99 11.49
C GLU A 123 -32.31 -9.38 11.06
#